data_AF-A0A1M7ZYG6-F1
#
_entry.id   AF-A0A1M7ZYG6-F1
#
_cell.length_a   1.000
_cell.length_b   1.000
_cell.length_c   1.000
_cell.angle_alpha   90.00
_cell.angle_beta   90.00
_cell.angle_gamma   90.00
#
_symmetry.space_group_name_H-M   'P 1'
#
loop_
_entity.id
_entity.type
_entity.pdbx_description
1 polymer ?
#
loop_
_entity_poly.entity_id
_entity_poly.type
_entity_poly.pdbx_seq_one_letter_code
_entity_poly.pdbx_strand_id
1 'polypeptide(L)'
;MDSYQEKISLLQEMIAFALIDGELHDREYDFLEMVAMELEIDKKVFHQLFENRGEVTVIKDEFHRICQFYRLALLMHCDGVLHDAEQIKINEIGINMGLNPYAMKRVLQLMKESPTRMVEGEILLAIFSEQHN
;
A
#
# COMPACT_ATOMS: atom_id res chain seq x y z
N MET A 1 11.01 -12.39 11.09
CA MET A 1 10.81 -11.84 9.73
C MET A 1 11.12 -10.37 9.83
N ASP A 2 12.09 -9.88 9.07
CA ASP A 2 12.54 -8.49 9.17
C ASP A 2 11.51 -7.58 8.49
N SER A 3 10.83 -6.75 9.29
CA SER A 3 9.88 -5.73 8.81
C SER A 3 10.45 -4.91 7.65
N TYR A 4 11.76 -4.66 7.65
CA TYR A 4 12.44 -3.95 6.57
C TYR A 4 12.37 -4.68 5.22
N GLN A 5 12.55 -6.00 5.18
CA GLN A 5 12.47 -6.77 3.93
C GLN A 5 11.05 -6.77 3.36
N GLU A 6 10.03 -6.76 4.23
CA GLU A 6 8.62 -6.67 3.81
C GLU A 6 8.29 -5.30 3.22
N LYS A 7 8.82 -4.22 3.82
CA LYS A 7 8.75 -2.85 3.28
C LYS A 7 9.36 -2.77 1.88
N ILE A 8 10.54 -3.36 1.69
CA ILE A 8 11.21 -3.43 0.38
C ILE A 8 10.39 -4.23 -0.63
N SER A 9 9.85 -5.40 -0.25
CA SER A 9 9.01 -6.22 -1.13
C SER A 9 7.76 -5.48 -1.57
N LEU A 10 7.05 -4.83 -0.63
CA LEU A 10 5.86 -4.04 -0.93
C LEU A 10 6.19 -2.93 -1.95
N LEU A 11 7.24 -2.16 -1.70
CA LEU A 11 7.62 -1.06 -2.58
C LEU A 11 8.05 -1.55 -3.97
N GLN A 12 8.77 -2.67 -4.04
CA GLN A 12 9.15 -3.28 -5.31
C GLN A 12 7.94 -3.76 -6.12
N GLU A 13 6.93 -4.34 -5.46
CA GLU A 13 5.67 -4.73 -6.10
C GLU A 13 4.88 -3.51 -6.59
N MET A 14 4.89 -2.40 -5.84
CA MET A 14 4.25 -1.13 -6.25
C MET A 14 4.97 -0.46 -7.43
N ILE A 15 6.32 -0.49 -7.45
CA ILE A 15 7.13 -0.03 -8.59
C ILE A 15 6.79 -0.86 -9.83
N ALA A 16 6.70 -2.19 -9.68
CA ALA A 16 6.33 -3.07 -10.77
C ALA A 16 4.91 -2.80 -11.30
N PHE A 17 3.96 -2.40 -10.44
CA PHE A 17 2.60 -2.03 -10.85
C PHE A 17 2.56 -0.75 -11.71
N ALA A 18 3.34 0.27 -11.33
CA ALA A 18 3.41 1.54 -12.05
C ALA A 18 4.02 1.35 -13.46
N LEU A 19 5.06 0.53 -13.57
CA LEU A 19 5.83 0.35 -14.82
C LEU A 19 5.20 -0.57 -15.88
N ILE A 20 3.95 -1.01 -15.72
CA ILE A 20 3.34 -2.04 -16.58
C ILE A 20 3.09 -1.54 -18.02
N ASP A 21 2.85 -0.25 -18.21
CA ASP A 21 2.76 0.35 -19.54
C ASP A 21 4.12 0.68 -20.15
N GLY A 22 5.21 0.44 -19.41
CA GLY A 22 6.59 0.68 -19.83
C GLY A 22 7.08 2.09 -19.60
N GLU A 23 6.24 3.02 -19.12
CA GLU A 23 6.60 4.39 -18.82
C GLU A 23 6.34 4.68 -17.34
N LEU A 24 7.23 5.43 -16.69
CA LEU A 24 6.95 5.96 -15.36
C LEU A 24 6.61 7.43 -15.52
N HIS A 25 5.37 7.80 -15.24
CA HIS A 25 4.99 9.20 -15.23
C HIS A 25 5.49 9.88 -13.96
N ASP A 26 5.76 11.19 -14.03
CA ASP A 26 6.21 12.00 -12.88
C ASP A 26 5.30 11.80 -11.66
N ARG A 27 3.98 11.70 -11.88
CA ARG A 27 2.99 11.47 -10.82
C ARG A 27 3.14 10.11 -10.14
N GLU A 28 3.52 9.08 -10.88
CA GLU A 28 3.72 7.74 -10.33
C GLU A 28 5.05 7.66 -9.59
N TYR A 29 6.09 8.34 -10.11
CA TYR A 29 7.34 8.50 -9.39
C TYR A 29 7.12 9.22 -8.05
N ASP A 30 6.43 10.36 -8.06
CA ASP A 30 6.12 11.13 -6.84
C ASP A 30 5.32 10.31 -5.83
N PHE A 31 4.35 9.52 -6.33
CA PHE A 31 3.57 8.59 -5.51
C PHE A 31 4.46 7.51 -4.87
N LEU A 32 5.33 6.88 -5.65
CA LEU A 32 6.23 5.83 -5.16
C LEU A 32 7.28 6.40 -4.19
N GLU A 33 7.78 7.61 -4.43
CA GLU A 33 8.69 8.31 -3.52
C GLU A 33 7.99 8.62 -2.19
N MET A 34 6.74 9.08 -2.22
CA MET A 34 5.93 9.28 -1.02
C MET A 34 5.79 7.99 -0.22
N VAL A 35 5.46 6.87 -0.86
CA VAL A 35 5.34 5.56 -0.19
C VAL A 35 6.69 5.11 0.38
N ALA A 36 7.78 5.29 -0.34
CA ALA A 36 9.13 4.95 0.15
C ALA A 36 9.48 5.73 1.42
N MET A 37 9.15 7.03 1.46
CA MET A 37 9.36 7.87 2.64
C MET A 37 8.53 7.40 3.84
N GLU A 38 7.26 7.04 3.63
CA GLU A 38 6.40 6.50 4.70
C GLU A 38 6.85 5.15 5.23
N LEU A 39 7.48 4.34 4.38
CA LEU A 39 8.09 3.09 4.79
C LEU A 39 9.47 3.28 5.43
N GLU A 40 9.96 4.52 5.54
CA GLU A 40 11.31 4.86 6.03
C GLU A 40 12.43 4.21 5.20
N ILE A 41 12.20 4.10 3.89
CA ILE A 41 13.18 3.56 2.94
C ILE A 41 14.03 4.73 2.43
N ASP A 42 15.35 4.60 2.57
CA ASP A 42 16.29 5.58 2.07
C ASP A 42 16.15 5.79 0.56
N LYS A 43 16.25 7.05 0.12
CA LYS A 43 16.18 7.42 -1.31
C LYS A 43 17.17 6.65 -2.18
N LYS A 44 18.35 6.33 -1.65
CA LYS A 44 19.34 5.48 -2.35
C LYS A 44 18.82 4.07 -2.60
N VAL A 45 18.17 3.47 -1.60
CA VAL A 45 17.57 2.13 -1.71
C VAL A 45 16.38 2.17 -2.65
N PHE A 46 15.51 3.18 -2.53
CA PHE A 46 14.40 3.40 -3.45
C PHE A 46 14.87 3.46 -4.92
N HIS A 47 15.91 4.25 -5.22
CA HIS A 47 16.47 4.31 -6.56
C HIS A 47 17.02 2.96 -7.05
N GLN A 48 17.68 2.19 -6.18
CA GLN A 48 18.17 0.84 -6.51
C GLN A 48 17.04 -0.15 -6.83
N LEU A 49 15.84 0.03 -6.26
CA LEU A 49 14.69 -0.82 -6.58
C LEU A 49 14.21 -0.64 -8.03
N PHE A 50 14.43 0.53 -8.64
CA PHE A 50 14.17 0.73 -10.08
C PHE A 50 15.21 0.07 -11.00
N GLU A 51 16.40 -0.21 -10.49
CA GLU A 51 17.46 -0.90 -11.23
C GLU A 51 17.25 -2.42 -11.20
N ASN A 52 16.81 -2.96 -10.05
CA ASN A 52 16.51 -4.38 -9.85
C ASN A 52 15.09 -4.73 -10.32
N ARG A 53 14.82 -4.51 -11.61
CA ARG A 53 13.57 -4.89 -12.28
C ARG A 53 13.50 -6.41 -12.44
N GLY A 54 13.25 -7.11 -11.34
CA GLY A 54 12.81 -8.51 -11.43
C GLY A 54 11.52 -8.58 -12.24
N GLU A 55 11.31 -9.68 -12.95
CA GLU A 55 10.04 -10.01 -13.60
C GLU A 55 8.95 -10.22 -12.54
N VAL A 56 8.46 -9.14 -11.93
CA VAL A 56 7.30 -9.21 -11.03
C VAL A 56 6.08 -9.25 -11.93
N THR A 57 5.52 -10.44 -12.11
CA THR A 57 4.22 -10.65 -12.76
C THR A 57 3.12 -10.07 -11.87
N VAL A 58 2.75 -8.81 -12.10
CA VAL A 58 1.68 -8.15 -11.35
C VAL A 58 0.36 -8.28 -12.11
N ILE A 59 -0.68 -8.75 -11.41
CA ILE A 59 -2.06 -8.78 -11.90
C ILE A 59 -2.74 -7.47 -11.47
N LYS A 60 -3.18 -6.63 -12.43
CA LYS A 60 -3.78 -5.30 -12.21
C LYS A 60 -5.24 -5.33 -11.69
N ASP A 61 -5.65 -6.35 -10.94
CA ASP A 61 -7.02 -6.35 -10.42
C ASP A 61 -7.15 -5.42 -9.19
N GLU A 62 -8.38 -5.01 -8.89
CA GLU A 62 -8.70 -4.17 -7.74
C GLU A 62 -8.32 -4.85 -6.41
N PHE A 63 -8.41 -6.17 -6.36
CA PHE A 63 -8.05 -6.96 -5.19
C PHE A 63 -6.56 -6.83 -4.85
N HIS A 64 -5.67 -6.81 -5.83
CA HIS A 64 -4.24 -6.59 -5.60
C HIS A 64 -3.99 -5.19 -5.03
N ARG A 65 -4.69 -4.15 -5.51
CA ARG A 65 -4.58 -2.79 -4.95
C ARG A 65 -5.06 -2.75 -3.49
N ILE A 66 -6.16 -3.44 -3.18
CA ILE A 66 -6.67 -3.59 -1.82
C ILE A 66 -5.64 -4.30 -0.92
N CYS A 67 -5.04 -5.39 -1.41
CA CYS A 67 -4.01 -6.14 -0.68
C CYS A 67 -2.76 -5.29 -0.40
N GLN A 68 -2.27 -4.52 -1.38
CA GLN A 68 -1.12 -3.64 -1.17
C GLN A 68 -1.44 -2.50 -0.20
N PHE A 69 -2.63 -1.91 -0.28
CA PHE A 69 -3.07 -0.90 0.69
C PHE A 69 -3.13 -1.48 2.11
N TYR A 70 -3.67 -2.69 2.26
CA TYR A 70 -3.74 -3.36 3.56
C TYR A 70 -2.35 -3.72 4.10
N ARG A 71 -1.42 -4.19 3.26
CA ARG A 71 -0.02 -4.44 3.65
C ARG A 71 0.69 -3.15 4.04
N LEU A 72 0.50 -2.07 3.30
CA LEU A 72 1.01 -0.75 3.63
C LEU A 72 0.49 -0.32 5.00
N ALA A 73 -0.81 -0.46 5.25
CA ALA A 73 -1.42 -0.15 6.53
C ALA A 73 -0.76 -0.93 7.67
N LEU A 74 -0.54 -2.24 7.51
CA LEU A 74 0.13 -3.07 8.52
C LEU A 74 1.57 -2.61 8.78
N LEU A 75 2.33 -2.31 7.74
CA LEU A 75 3.73 -1.91 7.84
C LEU A 75 3.93 -0.49 8.39
N MET A 76 2.98 0.42 8.14
CA MET A 76 2.97 1.75 8.74
C MET A 76 2.51 1.73 10.22
N HIS A 77 1.86 0.66 10.69
CA HIS A 77 1.30 0.56 12.05
C HIS A 77 2.24 -0.10 13.08
N CYS A 78 3.55 0.19 13.04
CA CYS A 78 4.50 -0.40 13.99
C CYS A 78 4.25 0.04 15.45
N ASP A 79 3.88 1.29 15.71
CA ASP A 79 3.86 1.84 17.08
C ASP A 79 2.47 1.90 17.74
N GLY A 80 1.44 1.33 17.10
CA GLY A 80 0.13 1.11 17.72
C GLY A 80 -0.75 2.34 17.94
N VAL A 81 -0.27 3.53 17.56
CA VAL A 81 -1.07 4.75 17.50
C VAL A 81 -0.81 5.43 16.16
N LEU A 82 -1.77 5.28 15.24
CA LEU A 82 -1.84 6.10 14.04
C LEU A 82 -1.99 7.56 14.45
N HIS A 83 -0.92 8.34 14.35
CA HIS A 83 -1.00 9.79 14.48
C HIS A 83 -1.86 10.36 13.35
N ASP A 84 -2.51 11.51 13.58
CA ASP A 84 -3.40 12.11 12.58
C ASP A 84 -2.70 12.36 11.24
N ALA A 85 -1.39 12.65 11.25
CA ALA A 85 -0.58 12.80 10.06
C ALA A 85 -0.46 11.49 9.24
N GLU A 86 -0.27 10.35 9.90
CA GLU A 86 -0.18 9.04 9.24
C GLU A 86 -1.54 8.63 8.65
N GLN A 87 -2.64 8.97 9.33
CA GLN A 87 -3.99 8.74 8.81
C GLN A 87 -4.28 9.57 7.57
N ILE A 88 -3.77 10.79 7.49
CA ILE A 88 -3.93 11.62 6.28
C ILE A 88 -3.16 10.97 5.13
N LYS A 89 -1.90 10.61 5.34
CA LYS A 89 -1.05 10.05 4.29
C LYS A 89 -1.53 8.69 3.79
N ILE A 90 -1.96 7.79 4.67
CA ILE A 90 -2.48 6.49 4.24
C ILE A 90 -3.76 6.64 3.41
N ASN A 91 -4.61 7.61 3.73
CA ASN A 91 -5.79 7.92 2.93
C ASN A 91 -5.40 8.52 1.58
N GLU A 92 -4.43 9.43 1.53
CA GLU A 92 -3.91 9.99 0.27
C GLU A 92 -3.33 8.89 -0.63
N ILE A 93 -2.54 7.98 -0.06
CA ILE A 93 -1.97 6.85 -0.79
C ILE A 93 -3.08 5.96 -1.34
N GLY A 94 -4.05 5.59 -0.51
CA GLY A 94 -5.15 4.74 -0.96
C GLY A 94 -6.05 5.40 -2.02
N ILE A 95 -6.25 6.71 -1.97
CA ILE A 95 -6.93 7.47 -3.05
C ILE A 95 -6.13 7.41 -4.34
N ASN A 96 -4.81 7.59 -4.27
CA ASN A 96 -3.92 7.48 -5.44
C ASN A 96 -3.89 6.05 -6.02
N MET A 97 -4.15 5.03 -5.20
CA MET A 97 -4.36 3.64 -5.64
C MET A 97 -5.76 3.39 -6.25
N GLY A 98 -6.61 4.42 -6.33
CA GLY A 98 -7.97 4.32 -6.87
C GLY A 98 -8.93 3.55 -5.97
N LEU A 99 -8.67 3.50 -4.66
CA LEU A 99 -9.52 2.81 -3.69
C LEU A 99 -10.59 3.74 -3.13
N ASN A 100 -11.75 3.17 -2.78
CA ASN A 100 -12.86 3.93 -2.23
C ASN A 100 -12.56 4.44 -0.79
N PRO A 101 -12.64 5.76 -0.52
CA PRO A 101 -12.36 6.32 0.81
C PRO A 101 -13.22 5.76 1.95
N TYR A 102 -14.47 5.43 1.69
CA TYR A 102 -15.36 4.84 2.69
C TYR A 102 -14.94 3.42 3.04
N ALA A 103 -14.59 2.61 2.04
CA ALA A 103 -14.09 1.25 2.23
C ALA A 103 -12.76 1.25 2.99
N MET A 104 -11.84 2.14 2.61
CA MET A 104 -10.55 2.31 3.30
C MET A 104 -10.73 2.67 4.78
N LYS A 105 -11.59 3.66 5.08
CA LYS A 105 -11.87 4.05 6.46
C LYS A 105 -12.40 2.89 7.30
N ARG A 106 -13.28 2.06 6.72
CA ARG A 106 -13.85 0.89 7.41
C ARG A 106 -12.79 -0.19 7.65
N VAL A 107 -11.90 -0.43 6.71
CA VAL A 107 -10.75 -1.35 6.90
C VAL A 107 -9.83 -0.87 8.01
N LEU A 108 -9.43 0.40 8.00
CA LEU A 108 -8.57 0.97 9.04
C LEU A 108 -9.24 0.91 10.42
N GLN A 109 -10.57 1.10 10.49
CA GLN A 109 -11.32 0.94 11.73
C GLN A 109 -11.29 -0.50 12.25
N LEU A 110 -11.54 -1.49 11.38
CA LEU A 110 -11.48 -2.90 11.75
C LEU A 110 -10.07 -3.33 12.19
N MET A 111 -9.03 -2.80 11.56
CA MET A 111 -7.64 -3.02 11.99
C MET A 111 -7.38 -2.49 13.40
N LYS A 112 -7.95 -1.32 13.75
CA LYS A 112 -7.84 -0.74 15.10
C LYS A 112 -8.60 -1.55 16.16
N GLU A 113 -9.73 -2.14 15.78
CA GLU A 113 -10.58 -2.93 16.68
C GLU A 113 -10.10 -4.38 16.84
N SER A 114 -9.32 -4.89 15.88
CA SER A 114 -8.79 -6.25 15.90
C SER A 114 -7.64 -6.41 16.90
N PRO A 115 -7.67 -7.40 17.81
CA PRO A 115 -6.60 -7.62 18.79
C PRO A 115 -5.27 -8.02 18.14
N THR A 116 -5.31 -8.62 16.95
CA THR A 116 -4.14 -8.99 16.15
C THR A 116 -3.86 -7.99 15.03
N ARG A 117 -4.70 -6.94 14.90
CA ARG A 117 -4.73 -5.97 13.78
C ARG A 117 -4.95 -6.59 12.40
N MET A 118 -5.18 -7.89 12.35
CA MET A 118 -5.45 -8.61 11.12
C MET A 118 -6.94 -8.60 10.81
N VAL A 119 -7.26 -8.40 9.54
CA VAL A 119 -8.58 -8.52 8.94
C VAL A 119 -8.54 -9.66 7.94
N GLU A 120 -9.54 -10.55 7.97
CA GLU A 120 -9.62 -11.66 7.05
C GLU A 120 -9.85 -11.17 5.60
N GLY A 121 -9.25 -11.86 4.63
CA GLY A 121 -9.32 -11.47 3.22
C GLY A 121 -10.75 -11.40 2.67
N GLU A 122 -11.63 -12.29 3.14
CA GLU A 122 -13.06 -12.27 2.78
C GLU A 122 -13.78 -11.01 3.26
N ILE A 123 -13.42 -10.52 4.45
CA ILE A 123 -13.97 -9.28 5.01
C ILE A 123 -13.46 -8.07 4.23
N LEU A 124 -12.16 -8.03 3.91
CA LEU A 124 -11.60 -6.98 3.06
C LEU A 124 -12.34 -6.92 1.73
N LEU A 125 -12.48 -8.06 1.05
CA LEU A 125 -13.21 -8.15 -0.21
C LEU A 125 -14.66 -7.68 -0.08
N ALA A 126 -15.38 -8.12 0.94
CA ALA A 126 -16.76 -7.72 1.17
C ALA A 126 -16.91 -6.21 1.31
N ILE A 127 -16.03 -5.54 2.07
CA ILE A 127 -16.07 -4.09 2.29
C ILE A 127 -15.91 -3.31 0.99
N PHE A 128 -14.99 -3.72 0.13
CA PHE A 128 -14.78 -3.08 -1.18
C PHE A 128 -15.86 -3.46 -2.19
N SER A 129 -16.46 -4.65 -2.07
CA SER A 129 -17.53 -5.14 -2.96
C SER A 129 -18.91 -4.52 -2.65
N GLU A 130 -19.17 -4.13 -1.40
CA GLU A 130 -20.42 -3.50 -0.96
C GLU A 130 -20.73 -2.17 -1.70
N GLN A 131 -19.75 -1.59 -2.40
CA GLN A 131 -19.88 -0.31 -3.13
C GLN A 131 -20.41 -0.47 -4.56
N HIS A 132 -20.54 -1.70 -5.06
CA HIS A 132 -21.03 -1.99 -6.42
C HIS A 132 -22.54 -2.27 -6.51
N ASN A 133 -23.28 -2.15 -5.40
CA ASN A 133 -24.73 -2.38 -5.33
C ASN A 133 -25.53 -1.09 -5.22
#